data_AF-A0A9D4B3X5-F1
#
_entry.id   AF-A0A9D4B3X5-F1
#
_cell.length_a   1.000
_cell.length_b   1.000
_cell.length_c   1.000
_cell.angle_alpha   90.00
_cell.angle_beta   90.00
_cell.angle_gamma   90.00
#
_symmetry.space_group_name_H-M   'P 1'
#
loop_
_entity.id
_entity.type
_entity.pdbx_description
1 polymer ?
#
loop_
_entity_poly.entity_id
_entity_poly.type
_entity_poly.pdbx_seq_one_letter_code
_entity_poly.pdbx_strand_id
1 'polypeptide(L)' 'RRLEEQKEKLFHRNDQASSDRCWAALLELSDELEDQICQGVYSVPGGYQRFLDDRQHMVERYWQVPGKGVK' A
#
# COMPACT_ATOMS: atom_id res chain seq x y z
N ARG A 1 -10.27 -28.53 -20.05
CA ARG A 1 -11.11 -27.38 -20.47
C ARG A 1 -11.89 -26.77 -19.31
N ARG A 2 -13.02 -27.33 -18.83
CA ARG A 2 -13.83 -26.71 -17.74
C ARG A 2 -13.06 -26.36 -16.46
N LEU A 3 -12.20 -27.28 -15.98
CA LEU A 3 -11.40 -27.04 -14.76
C LEU A 3 -10.35 -25.94 -14.96
N GLU A 4 -9.76 -25.83 -16.16
CA GLU A 4 -8.77 -24.81 -16.48
C GLU A 4 -9.42 -23.43 -16.53
N GLU A 5 -10.59 -23.31 -17.17
CA GLU A 5 -11.39 -22.08 -17.19
C GLU A 5 -11.82 -21.64 -15.79
N GLN A 6 -12.18 -22.59 -14.92
CA GLN A 6 -12.50 -22.29 -13.52
C GLN A 6 -11.27 -21.80 -12.75
N LYS A 7 -10.12 -22.43 -12.96
CA LYS A 7 -8.84 -22.01 -12.35
C LYS A 7 -8.48 -20.58 -12.77
N GLU A 8 -8.59 -20.28 -14.05
CA GLU A 8 -8.27 -18.96 -14.60
C GLU A 8 -9.20 -17.87 -14.04
N LYS A 9 -10.52 -18.14 -13.96
CA LYS A 9 -11.48 -17.23 -13.30
C LYS A 9 -11.14 -16.98 -11.83
N LEU A 10 -10.74 -18.01 -11.08
CA LEU A 10 -10.31 -17.85 -9.69
C LEU A 10 -9.02 -17.06 -9.58
N PHE A 11 -8.06 -17.30 -10.47
CA PHE A 11 -6.81 -16.54 -10.54
C PHE A 11 -7.05 -15.05 -10.73
N HIS A 12 -7.86 -14.66 -11.73
CA HIS A 12 -8.17 -13.24 -11.96
C HIS A 12 -8.91 -12.59 -10.79
N ARG A 13 -9.83 -13.31 -10.15
CA ARG A 13 -10.52 -12.80 -8.96
C ARG A 13 -9.56 -12.60 -7.79
N ASN A 14 -8.62 -13.52 -7.59
CA ASN A 14 -7.61 -13.40 -6.54
C ASN A 14 -6.63 -12.24 -6.84
N ASP A 15 -6.23 -12.08 -8.09
CA ASP A 15 -5.36 -10.99 -8.54
C ASP A 15 -5.99 -9.62 -8.26
N GLN A 16 -7.28 -9.46 -8.61
CA GLN A 16 -8.03 -8.24 -8.34
C GLN A 16 -8.21 -8.00 -6.84
N ALA A 17 -8.66 -9.01 -6.10
CA ALA A 17 -8.90 -8.88 -4.65
C ALA A 17 -7.61 -8.52 -3.91
N SER A 18 -6.48 -9.10 -4.31
CA SER A 18 -5.16 -8.78 -3.77
C SER A 18 -4.77 -7.34 -4.09
N SER A 19 -4.92 -6.90 -5.34
CA SER A 19 -4.62 -5.53 -5.76
C SER A 19 -5.47 -4.49 -5.02
N ASP A 20 -6.78 -4.73 -4.91
CA ASP A 20 -7.71 -3.85 -4.19
C ASP A 20 -7.32 -3.75 -2.71
N ARG A 21 -6.97 -4.88 -2.08
CA ARG A 21 -6.56 -4.91 -0.68
C ARG A 21 -5.26 -4.15 -0.44
N CYS A 22 -4.28 -4.32 -1.33
CA CYS A 22 -3.00 -3.59 -1.28
C CYS A 22 -3.22 -2.09 -1.45
N TRP A 23 -4.02 -1.69 -2.44
CA TRP A 23 -4.33 -0.29 -2.69
C TRP A 23 -5.03 0.37 -1.50
N ALA A 24 -6.06 -0.28 -0.95
CA ALA A 24 -6.76 0.23 0.23
C ALA A 24 -5.82 0.37 1.44
N ALA A 25 -4.93 -0.60 1.66
CA ALA A 25 -3.94 -0.54 2.73
C ALA A 25 -2.95 0.62 2.54
N LEU A 26 -2.47 0.83 1.31
CA LEU A 26 -1.54 1.92 1.02
C LEU A 26 -2.19 3.28 1.26
N LEU A 27 -3.42 3.50 0.77
CA LEU A 27 -4.17 4.74 1.00
C LEU A 27 -4.37 5.03 2.49
N GLU A 28 -4.79 4.03 3.26
CA GLU A 28 -5.00 4.18 4.71
C GLU A 28 -3.69 4.52 5.44
N LEU A 29 -2.58 3.89 5.03
CA LEU A 29 -1.29 4.09 5.68
C LEU A 29 -0.58 5.37 5.23
N SER A 30 -0.84 5.87 4.02
CA SER A 30 -0.23 7.10 3.49
C SER A 30 -0.96 8.38 3.89
N ASP A 31 -2.21 8.29 4.38
CA ASP A 31 -3.06 9.45 4.71
C ASP A 31 -2.34 10.48 5.62
N GLU A 32 -1.72 10.02 6.71
CA GLU A 32 -0.97 10.89 7.62
C GLU A 32 0.25 11.54 6.94
N LEU A 33 0.96 10.78 6.09
CA LEU A 33 2.13 11.28 5.36
C LEU A 33 1.72 12.35 4.34
N GLU A 34 0.61 12.14 3.64
CA GLU A 34 0.03 13.09 2.69
C GLU A 34 -0.42 14.37 3.38
N ASP A 35 -1.09 14.28 4.52
CA ASP A 35 -1.48 15.42 5.34
C ASP A 35 -0.27 16.24 5.81
N GLN A 36 0.78 15.58 6.29
CA GLN A 36 2.01 16.25 6.72
C GLN A 36 2.72 16.95 5.56
N ILE A 37 2.69 16.38 4.35
CA ILE A 37 3.18 17.04 3.13
C ILE A 37 2.34 18.29 2.84
N CYS A 38 1.01 18.17 2.82
CA CYS A 38 0.09 19.27 2.52
C CYS A 38 0.24 20.44 3.50
N GLN A 39 0.52 20.15 4.78
CA GLN A 39 0.73 21.15 5.82
C GLN A 39 2.15 21.76 5.80
N GLY A 40 3.03 21.28 4.92
CA GLY A 40 4.41 21.78 4.81
C GLY A 40 5.32 21.35 5.96
N VAL A 41 5.00 20.27 6.68
CA VAL A 41 5.79 19.77 7.83
C VAL A 41 7.24 19.48 7.43
N TYR A 42 7.45 19.05 6.19
CA TYR A 42 8.76 18.72 5.64
C TYR A 42 9.47 19.91 4.96
N SER A 43 8.85 21.09 4.88
CA SER A 43 9.40 22.28 4.21
C SER A 43 10.34 23.07 5.12
N VAL A 44 11.25 22.36 5.80
CA VAL A 44 12.22 22.90 6.76
C VAL A 44 13.61 22.31 6.49
N PRO A 45 14.71 22.93 6.97
CA PRO A 45 16.03 22.32 6.92
C PRO A 45 16.01 20.92 7.56
N GLY A 46 16.49 19.90 6.83
CA GLY A 46 16.44 18.50 7.25
C GLY A 46 15.09 17.78 7.04
N GLY A 47 14.06 18.49 6.56
CA GLY A 47 12.73 17.91 6.37
C GLY A 47 12.66 16.78 5.35
N TYR A 48 13.53 16.77 4.34
CA TYR A 48 13.64 15.64 3.41
C TYR A 48 14.04 14.33 4.11
N GLN A 49 15.01 14.38 5.03
CA GLN A 49 15.42 13.19 5.79
C GLN A 49 14.26 12.70 6.68
N ARG A 50 13.59 13.63 7.36
CA ARG A 50 12.41 13.31 8.17
C ARG A 50 11.31 12.63 7.35
N PHE A 51 11.02 13.13 6.14
CA PHE A 51 10.08 12.49 5.22
C PHE A 51 10.49 11.07 4.85
N LEU A 52 11.78 10.82 4.60
CA LEU A 52 12.26 9.48 4.28
C LEU A 52 12.05 8.51 5.45
N ASP A 53 12.29 8.95 6.68
CA ASP A 53 12.11 8.14 7.88
C ASP A 53 10.62 7.82 8.11
N ASP A 54 9.74 8.82 8.01
CA ASP A 54 8.29 8.65 8.16
C ASP A 54 7.72 7.73 7.06
N ARG A 55 8.16 7.92 5.81
CA ARG A 55 7.81 7.04 4.69
C ARG A 55 8.29 5.61 4.92
N GLN A 56 9.48 5.42 5.47
CA GLN A 56 10.03 4.09 5.74
C GLN A 56 9.20 3.37 6.81
N HIS A 57 8.79 4.06 7.89
CA HIS A 57 7.88 3.50 8.89
C HIS A 57 6.52 3.14 8.28
N MET A 58 5.98 3.96 7.37
CA MET A 58 4.75 3.64 6.65
C MET A 58 4.89 2.35 5.82
N VAL A 59 5.99 2.19 5.08
CA VAL A 59 6.29 0.98 4.30
C VAL A 59 6.42 -0.26 5.19
N GLU A 60 7.05 -0.13 6.35
CA GLU A 60 7.15 -1.24 7.31
C GLU A 60 5.76 -1.66 7.82
N ARG A 61 4.90 -0.71 8.15
CA ARG A 61 3.50 -0.99 8.52
C ARG A 61 2.75 -1.68 7.38
N TYR A 62 2.95 -1.24 6.14
CA TYR A 62 2.36 -1.88 4.97
C TYR A 62 2.75 -3.36 4.86
N TRP A 63 4.03 -3.69 5.07
CA TRP A 63 4.49 -5.08 5.05
C TRP A 63 3.79 -5.96 6.10
N GLN A 64 3.48 -5.41 7.27
CA GLN A 64 2.77 -6.12 8.34
C GLN A 64 1.27 -6.32 8.09
N VAL A 65 0.67 -5.67 7.07
CA VAL A 65 -0.76 -5.85 6.76
C VAL A 65 -1.04 -7.31 6.35
N PRO A 66 -1.90 -8.05 7.07
CA PRO A 66 -2.24 -9.42 6.72
C PRO A 66 -3.22 -9.47 5.54
N GLY A 67 -3.22 -10.59 4.81
CA GLY A 67 -4.24 -10.86 3.79
C GLY A 67 -4.14 -10.00 2.52
N LYS A 68 -2.99 -9.35 2.27
CA LYS A 68 -2.72 -8.60 1.03
C LYS A 68 -2.78 -9.47 -0.23
N GLY A 69 -2.55 -10.76 -0.10
CA GLY A 69 -2.57 -11.71 -1.22
C GLY A 69 -1.22 -11.80 -1.91
N VAL A 70 -1.23 -11.98 -3.23
CA VAL A 70 -0.03 -12.25 -4.06
C VAL A 70 0.65 -10.98 -4.61
N LYS A 71 -0.02 -9.83 -4.51
CA LYS A 71 0.47 -8.51 -4.94
C LYS A 71 1.16 -7.75 -3.83
#